data_AF-A0A976E6K9-F1
#
_entry.id   AF-A0A976E6K9-F1
#
_cell.length_a   1.000
_cell.length_b   1.000
_cell.length_c   1.000
_cell.angle_alpha   90.00
_cell.angle_beta   90.00
_cell.angle_gamma   90.00
#
_symmetry.space_group_name_H-M   'P 1'
#
loop_
_entity.id
_entity.type
_entity.pdbx_description
1 polymer ?
#
loop_
_entity_poly.entity_id
_entity_poly.type
_entity_poly.pdbx_seq_one_letter_code
_entity_poly.pdbx_strand_id
1 'polypeptide(L)'
;MGPLFIGSEIYRGSSYGPAHPLRVPRVSTVMDLSRALGWLPPDRFRASPCAKPAALTLWHDADYVAALQQAEATGEETPDMRQRFHLGTLSNPVFPQVFRRPATGAGGVMLAAELLASTPGTIHVPGGGTHHGLPARANGFCYLNDVVLGIKVLQRAGLKRIVYIDLDAHHCDGVELAFTGDPGVRLISIHEE
;
A
#
# COMPACT_ATOMS: atom_id res chain seq x y z
N MET A 1 -12.64 -17.88 9.95
CA MET A 1 -11.37 -18.45 9.45
C MET A 1 -10.25 -18.12 10.44
N GLY A 2 -9.27 -19.00 10.67
CA GLY A 2 -8.07 -18.62 11.45
C GLY A 2 -7.26 -17.52 10.75
N PRO A 3 -6.37 -16.79 11.44
CA PRO A 3 -5.64 -15.66 10.85
C PRO A 3 -4.88 -16.05 9.57
N LEU A 4 -4.87 -15.15 8.59
CA LEU A 4 -4.03 -15.28 7.39
C LEU A 4 -2.95 -14.22 7.34
N PHE A 5 -1.86 -14.55 6.67
CA PHE A 5 -0.76 -13.66 6.37
C PHE A 5 -0.61 -13.56 4.85
N ILE A 6 -0.64 -12.34 4.31
CA ILE A 6 -0.42 -12.09 2.87
C ILE A 6 0.91 -11.38 2.68
N GLY A 7 1.89 -12.06 2.08
CA GLY A 7 3.26 -11.56 1.95
C GLY A 7 3.86 -11.77 0.56
N SER A 8 4.98 -11.10 0.27
CA SER A 8 5.71 -11.26 -0.99
C SER A 8 7.20 -11.05 -0.78
N GLU A 9 8.01 -11.81 -1.51
CA GLU A 9 9.47 -11.66 -1.47
C GLU A 9 9.96 -10.43 -2.26
N ILE A 10 9.08 -9.69 -2.95
CA ILE A 10 9.47 -8.43 -3.64
C ILE A 10 10.10 -7.40 -2.68
N TYR A 11 9.72 -7.45 -1.41
CA TYR A 11 10.28 -6.55 -0.40
C TYR A 11 11.74 -6.91 -0.03
N ARG A 12 12.17 -8.15 -0.31
CA ARG A 12 13.55 -8.59 -0.14
C ARG A 12 14.38 -8.09 -1.32
N GLY A 13 15.32 -7.20 -1.04
CA GLY A 13 16.22 -6.63 -2.05
C GLY A 13 15.70 -5.39 -2.78
N SER A 14 14.45 -4.98 -2.54
CA SER A 14 13.94 -3.68 -3.01
C SER A 14 14.21 -2.60 -1.95
N SER A 15 14.89 -1.52 -2.35
CA SER A 15 15.31 -0.42 -1.48
C SER A 15 15.02 0.93 -2.14
N TYR A 16 14.70 1.92 -1.31
CA TYR A 16 14.49 3.32 -1.72
C TYR A 16 15.82 4.07 -1.95
N GLY A 17 16.96 3.38 -1.80
CA GLY A 17 18.30 3.95 -1.92
C GLY A 17 19.01 4.07 -0.58
N PRO A 18 20.36 4.25 -0.59
CA PRO A 18 21.19 4.16 0.61
C PRO A 18 20.99 5.31 1.60
N ALA A 19 20.48 6.46 1.16
CA ALA A 19 20.25 7.63 1.99
C ALA A 19 18.82 7.72 2.55
N HIS A 20 17.89 6.91 2.05
CA HIS A 20 16.47 7.02 2.40
C HIS A 20 16.18 6.38 3.78
N PRO A 21 15.33 6.98 4.65
CA PRO A 21 15.00 6.39 5.96
C PRO A 21 14.44 4.96 5.87
N LEU A 22 13.65 4.68 4.83
CA LEU A 22 13.09 3.35 4.56
C LEU A 22 14.09 2.32 3.96
N ARG A 23 15.40 2.58 4.00
CA ARG A 23 16.42 1.63 3.51
C ARG A 23 16.52 0.33 4.34
N VAL A 24 16.10 0.37 5.60
CA VAL A 24 16.20 -0.79 6.50
C VAL A 24 15.17 -1.84 6.09
N PRO A 25 15.55 -3.13 5.93
CA PRO A 25 14.59 -4.19 5.64
C PRO A 25 13.54 -4.34 6.75
N ARG A 26 12.26 -4.20 6.39
CA ARG A 26 11.12 -4.29 7.32
C ARG A 26 10.26 -5.52 7.04
N VAL A 27 9.60 -5.54 5.89
CA VAL A 27 8.61 -6.58 5.55
C VAL A 27 9.23 -7.97 5.46
N SER A 28 10.38 -8.10 4.80
CA SER A 28 11.10 -9.39 4.71
C SER A 28 11.51 -9.91 6.09
N THR A 29 11.91 -9.01 7.00
CA THR A 29 12.31 -9.35 8.37
C THR A 29 11.13 -9.86 9.20
N VAL A 30 9.96 -9.21 9.06
CA VAL A 30 8.71 -9.68 9.67
C VAL A 30 8.35 -11.07 9.14
N MET A 31 8.45 -11.29 7.82
CA MET A 31 8.18 -12.58 7.21
C MET A 31 9.12 -13.68 7.72
N ASP A 32 10.42 -13.41 7.80
CA ASP A 32 11.42 -14.38 8.28
C ASP A 32 11.20 -14.73 9.76
N LEU A 33 10.92 -13.74 10.60
CA LEU A 33 10.60 -13.96 12.00
C LEU A 33 9.31 -14.79 12.16
N SER A 34 8.24 -14.43 11.45
CA SER A 34 6.98 -15.18 11.49
C SER A 34 7.14 -16.63 11.02
N ARG A 35 8.01 -16.90 10.03
CA ARG A 35 8.36 -18.28 9.63
C ARG A 35 9.13 -19.01 10.73
N ALA A 36 10.13 -18.37 11.32
CA ALA A 36 10.94 -18.95 12.39
C ALA A 36 10.11 -19.32 13.64
N LEU A 37 9.06 -18.53 13.93
CA LEU A 37 8.11 -18.79 15.02
C LEU A 37 7.04 -19.84 14.65
N GLY A 38 7.05 -20.38 13.43
CA GLY A 38 6.07 -21.37 12.97
C GLY A 38 4.68 -20.79 12.70
N TRP A 39 4.53 -19.47 12.56
CA TRP A 39 3.23 -18.81 12.37
C TRP A 39 2.72 -18.86 10.94
N LEU A 40 3.58 -19.24 9.98
CA LEU A 40 3.27 -19.25 8.55
C LEU A 40 3.26 -20.67 7.94
N PRO A 41 2.46 -21.62 8.44
CA PRO A 41 2.25 -22.87 7.73
C PRO A 41 1.56 -22.60 6.37
N PRO A 42 1.67 -23.52 5.38
CA PRO A 42 1.20 -23.28 4.01
C PRO A 42 -0.28 -22.85 3.89
N ASP A 43 -1.14 -23.31 4.79
CA ASP A 43 -2.57 -22.98 4.80
C ASP A 43 -2.85 -21.56 5.37
N ARG A 44 -1.91 -20.96 6.11
CA ARG A 44 -2.01 -19.60 6.69
C ARG A 44 -1.28 -18.53 5.91
N PHE A 45 -0.44 -18.90 4.95
CA PHE A 45 0.25 -17.95 4.08
C PHE A 45 -0.45 -17.81 2.72
N ARG A 46 -0.53 -16.60 2.19
CA ARG A 46 -0.91 -16.32 0.80
C ARG A 46 0.11 -15.37 0.18
N ALA A 47 0.41 -15.59 -1.11
CA ALA A 47 1.26 -14.66 -1.85
C ALA A 47 0.48 -13.38 -2.17
N SER A 48 1.08 -12.23 -1.90
CA SER A 48 0.54 -10.92 -2.25
C SER A 48 0.61 -10.74 -3.78
N PRO A 49 -0.52 -10.57 -4.49
CA PRO A 49 -0.49 -10.29 -5.91
C PRO A 49 0.03 -8.87 -6.15
N CYS A 50 0.69 -8.65 -7.29
CA CYS A 50 0.92 -7.30 -7.80
C CYS A 50 -0.37 -6.78 -8.43
N ALA A 51 -0.95 -5.71 -7.89
CA ALA A 51 -2.14 -5.09 -8.46
C ALA A 51 -1.87 -4.64 -9.90
N LYS A 52 -2.82 -4.94 -10.80
CA LYS A 52 -2.76 -4.46 -12.19
C LYS A 52 -3.12 -2.97 -12.25
N PRO A 53 -2.60 -2.20 -13.22
CA PRO A 53 -2.92 -0.77 -13.35
C PRO A 53 -4.42 -0.45 -13.31
N ALA A 54 -5.24 -1.23 -14.01
CA ALA A 54 -6.70 -1.06 -14.03
C ALA A 54 -7.38 -1.26 -12.66
N ALA A 55 -6.76 -1.99 -11.74
CA ALA A 55 -7.26 -2.13 -10.37
C ALA A 55 -6.89 -0.91 -9.51
N LEU A 56 -5.72 -0.30 -9.77
CA LEU A 56 -5.24 0.87 -9.06
C LEU A 56 -6.05 2.14 -9.39
N THR A 57 -6.65 2.20 -10.59
CA THR A 57 -7.55 3.30 -10.99
C THR A 57 -8.89 3.31 -10.26
N LEU A 58 -9.08 2.42 -9.28
CA LEU A 58 -10.14 2.55 -8.28
C LEU A 58 -9.98 3.80 -7.41
N TRP A 59 -8.75 4.32 -7.29
CA TRP A 59 -8.46 5.54 -6.54
C TRP A 59 -7.48 6.46 -7.27
N HIS A 60 -6.44 5.89 -7.88
CA HIS A 60 -5.38 6.68 -8.50
C HIS A 60 -5.74 7.12 -9.91
N ASP A 61 -5.26 8.28 -10.31
CA ASP A 61 -5.42 8.77 -11.67
C ASP A 61 -4.63 7.89 -12.65
N ALA A 62 -5.21 7.61 -13.81
CA ALA A 62 -4.60 6.73 -14.81
C ALA A 62 -3.23 7.24 -15.27
N ASP A 63 -3.10 8.56 -15.47
CA ASP A 63 -1.85 9.21 -15.86
C ASP A 63 -0.76 9.07 -14.79
N TYR A 64 -1.14 9.13 -13.51
CA TYR A 64 -0.21 8.95 -12.40
C TYR A 64 0.29 7.50 -12.31
N VAL A 65 -0.61 6.53 -12.47
CA VAL A 65 -0.25 5.10 -12.52
C VAL A 65 0.69 4.83 -13.71
N ALA A 66 0.40 5.41 -14.87
CA ALA A 66 1.26 5.29 -16.06
C ALA A 66 2.65 5.90 -15.81
N ALA A 67 2.74 7.06 -15.16
CA ALA A 67 4.01 7.69 -14.82
C ALA A 67 4.85 6.85 -13.86
N LEU A 68 4.24 6.21 -12.85
CA LEU A 68 4.94 5.26 -11.98
C LEU A 68 5.50 4.07 -12.75
N GLN A 69 4.72 3.50 -13.68
CA GLN A 69 5.18 2.40 -14.52
C GLN A 69 6.34 2.83 -15.42
N GLN A 70 6.27 4.02 -16.00
CA GLN A 70 7.34 4.59 -16.81
C GLN A 70 8.60 4.82 -15.98
N ALA A 71 8.48 5.41 -14.79
CA ALA A 71 9.61 5.66 -13.90
C ALA A 71 10.34 4.36 -13.50
N GLU A 72 9.60 3.27 -13.25
CA GLU A 72 10.22 1.96 -13.00
C GLU A 72 10.89 1.39 -14.26
N ALA A 73 10.24 1.52 -15.43
CA ALA A 73 10.73 0.94 -16.67
C ALA A 73 12.00 1.61 -17.19
N THR A 74 12.10 2.94 -17.04
CA THR A 74 13.26 3.72 -17.53
C THR A 74 14.30 3.96 -16.44
N GLY A 75 13.90 3.98 -15.17
CA GLY A 75 14.73 4.45 -14.06
C GLY A 75 15.02 5.95 -14.11
N GLU A 76 14.33 6.70 -14.97
CA GLU A 76 14.58 8.12 -15.18
C GLU A 76 13.73 8.99 -14.26
N GLU A 77 14.32 10.11 -13.83
CA GLU A 77 13.63 11.19 -13.13
C GLU A 77 13.51 12.38 -14.07
N THR A 78 12.30 12.66 -14.57
CA THR A 78 12.07 13.82 -15.44
C THR A 78 11.53 15.01 -14.65
N PRO A 79 11.77 16.26 -15.09
CA PRO A 79 11.15 17.44 -14.48
C PRO A 79 9.62 17.37 -14.44
N ASP A 80 8.99 16.81 -15.47
CA ASP A 80 7.54 16.62 -15.55
C ASP A 80 7.04 15.65 -14.46
N MET A 81 7.71 14.50 -14.31
CA MET A 81 7.40 13.52 -13.26
C MET A 81 7.54 14.13 -11.87
N ARG A 82 8.58 14.92 -11.64
CA ARG A 82 8.81 15.59 -10.36
C ARG A 82 7.76 16.65 -10.07
N GLN A 83 7.42 17.49 -11.05
CA GLN A 83 6.50 18.60 -10.87
C GLN A 83 5.03 18.14 -10.72
N ARG A 84 4.60 17.17 -11.52
CA ARG A 84 3.19 16.73 -11.55
C ARG A 84 2.91 15.62 -10.55
N PHE A 85 3.77 14.61 -10.51
CA PHE A 85 3.53 13.35 -9.80
C PHE A 85 4.36 13.22 -8.52
N HIS A 86 5.23 14.20 -8.25
CA HIS A 86 6.15 14.21 -7.12
C HIS A 86 7.12 13.01 -7.10
N LEU A 87 7.43 12.44 -8.26
CA LEU A 87 8.37 11.33 -8.41
C LEU A 87 9.80 11.85 -8.65
N GLY A 88 10.79 11.21 -8.04
CA GLY A 88 12.19 11.67 -8.06
C GLY A 88 12.44 12.87 -7.14
N THR A 89 11.62 13.03 -6.09
CA THR A 89 11.90 14.00 -5.01
C THR A 89 12.74 13.32 -3.92
N LEU A 90 13.27 14.09 -2.97
CA LEU A 90 14.00 13.51 -1.83
C LEU A 90 13.13 12.54 -1.03
N SER A 91 11.83 12.85 -0.87
CA SER A 91 10.88 11.99 -0.18
C SER A 91 10.43 10.82 -1.06
N ASN A 92 10.24 11.03 -2.37
CA ASN A 92 9.69 10.00 -3.24
C ASN A 92 10.68 9.70 -4.39
N PRO A 93 11.84 9.07 -4.10
CA PRO A 93 12.86 8.79 -5.10
C PRO A 93 12.40 7.76 -6.15
N VAL A 94 12.96 7.81 -7.36
CA VAL A 94 12.79 6.70 -8.30
C VAL A 94 13.78 5.59 -7.95
N PHE A 95 13.29 4.35 -7.91
CA PHE A 95 14.09 3.16 -7.60
C PHE A 95 13.61 1.93 -8.41
N PRO A 96 14.40 0.84 -8.51
CA PRO A 96 14.14 -0.25 -9.46
C PRO A 96 12.79 -1.00 -9.32
N GLN A 97 12.07 -0.82 -8.21
CA GLN A 97 10.72 -1.38 -8.02
C GLN A 97 9.71 -0.32 -7.56
N VAL A 98 9.87 0.95 -8.00
CA VAL A 98 9.03 2.08 -7.59
C VAL A 98 7.54 1.89 -7.89
N PHE A 99 7.19 1.05 -8.87
CA PHE A 99 5.81 0.68 -9.17
C PHE A 99 5.43 -0.68 -8.58
N ARG A 100 6.16 -1.75 -8.91
CA ARG A 100 5.80 -3.13 -8.54
C ARG A 100 5.80 -3.35 -7.03
N ARG A 101 6.69 -2.70 -6.27
CA ARG A 101 6.72 -2.82 -4.81
C ARG A 101 5.43 -2.30 -4.17
N PRO A 102 5.03 -1.02 -4.32
CA PRO A 102 3.77 -0.54 -3.75
C PRO A 102 2.54 -1.19 -4.40
N ALA A 103 2.59 -1.57 -5.68
CA ALA A 103 1.48 -2.29 -6.32
C ALA A 103 1.28 -3.69 -5.73
N THR A 104 2.35 -4.34 -5.25
CA THR A 104 2.26 -5.61 -4.51
C THR A 104 1.66 -5.43 -3.12
N GLY A 105 1.94 -4.31 -2.44
CA GLY A 105 1.27 -3.95 -1.18
C GLY A 105 -0.23 -3.73 -1.40
N ALA A 106 -0.58 -2.91 -2.39
CA ALA A 106 -1.95 -2.66 -2.81
C ALA A 106 -2.71 -3.95 -3.16
N GLY A 107 -2.11 -4.83 -3.98
CA GLY A 107 -2.74 -6.09 -4.34
C GLY A 107 -2.97 -7.02 -3.14
N GLY A 108 -2.08 -7.01 -2.15
CA GLY A 108 -2.26 -7.76 -0.90
C GLY A 108 -3.42 -7.27 -0.07
N VAL A 109 -3.54 -5.95 0.09
CA VAL A 109 -4.64 -5.32 0.85
C VAL A 109 -5.98 -5.47 0.13
N MET A 110 -6.01 -5.35 -1.20
CA MET A 110 -7.21 -5.61 -2.00
C MET A 110 -7.64 -7.08 -1.89
N LEU A 111 -6.71 -8.03 -1.99
CA LEU A 111 -7.01 -9.46 -1.78
C LEU A 111 -7.53 -9.71 -0.36
N ALA A 112 -6.94 -9.08 0.65
CA ALA A 112 -7.43 -9.18 2.03
C ALA A 112 -8.88 -8.71 2.16
N ALA A 113 -9.21 -7.57 1.53
CA ALA A 113 -10.56 -7.03 1.51
C ALA A 113 -11.56 -7.96 0.81
N GLU A 114 -11.21 -8.53 -0.35
CA GLU A 114 -12.06 -9.50 -1.06
C GLU A 114 -12.35 -10.75 -0.21
N LEU A 115 -11.32 -11.31 0.45
CA LEU A 115 -11.46 -12.46 1.32
C LEU A 115 -12.32 -12.14 2.55
N LEU A 116 -12.11 -10.99 3.18
CA LEU A 116 -12.85 -10.57 4.38
C LEU A 116 -14.31 -10.24 4.09
N ALA A 117 -14.62 -9.71 2.90
CA ALA A 117 -15.99 -9.49 2.48
C ALA A 117 -16.78 -10.79 2.33
N SER A 118 -16.09 -11.88 1.95
CA SER A 118 -16.69 -13.20 1.76
C SER A 118 -16.74 -14.03 3.05
N THR A 119 -15.73 -13.91 3.91
CA THR A 119 -15.60 -14.72 5.12
C THR A 119 -14.97 -13.91 6.26
N PRO A 120 -15.68 -13.72 7.39
CA PRO A 120 -15.11 -13.06 8.56
C PRO A 120 -13.82 -13.72 9.06
N GLY A 121 -12.86 -12.87 9.45
CA GLY A 121 -11.58 -13.32 9.97
C GLY A 121 -10.61 -12.16 10.18
N THR A 122 -9.33 -12.49 10.26
CA THR A 122 -8.24 -11.54 10.44
C THR A 122 -7.16 -11.83 9.42
N ILE A 123 -6.68 -10.78 8.75
CA ILE A 123 -5.64 -10.89 7.74
C ILE A 123 -4.57 -9.83 8.02
N HIS A 124 -3.31 -10.25 8.05
CA HIS A 124 -2.17 -9.34 8.18
C HIS A 124 -1.45 -9.21 6.84
N VAL A 125 -1.24 -7.96 6.40
CA VAL A 125 -0.51 -7.62 5.17
C VAL A 125 0.64 -6.69 5.56
N PRO A 126 1.84 -7.18 5.88
CA PRO A 126 2.94 -6.35 6.38
C PRO A 126 3.46 -5.33 5.36
N GLY A 127 3.16 -5.52 4.07
CA GLY A 127 3.53 -4.61 3.00
C GLY A 127 2.51 -3.51 2.70
N GLY A 128 1.39 -3.47 3.43
CA GLY A 128 0.37 -2.42 3.31
C GLY A 128 0.56 -1.28 4.32
N GLY A 129 -0.42 -0.39 4.39
CA GLY A 129 -0.44 0.75 5.30
C GLY A 129 0.12 2.05 4.72
N THR A 130 0.24 2.18 3.40
CA THR A 130 0.79 3.40 2.77
C THR A 130 -0.23 4.55 2.72
N HIS A 131 -0.51 5.11 3.89
CA HIS A 131 -1.62 6.04 4.13
C HIS A 131 -1.47 7.44 3.50
N HIS A 132 -0.27 7.85 3.08
CA HIS A 132 -0.02 9.19 2.54
C HIS A 132 -0.31 9.32 1.04
N GLY A 133 -0.45 8.20 0.31
CA GLY A 133 -0.58 8.23 -1.15
C GLY A 133 -1.81 9.03 -1.60
N LEU A 134 -1.63 9.99 -2.52
CA LEU A 134 -2.69 10.83 -3.05
C LEU A 134 -3.14 10.33 -4.43
N PRO A 135 -4.33 10.71 -4.94
CA PRO A 135 -4.87 10.20 -6.22
C PRO A 135 -3.91 10.38 -7.40
N ALA A 136 -3.25 11.53 -7.47
CA ALA A 136 -2.49 11.95 -8.65
C ALA A 136 -0.99 12.16 -8.37
N ARG A 137 -0.48 11.85 -7.18
CA ARG A 137 0.94 12.09 -6.84
C ARG A 137 1.39 11.29 -5.62
N ALA A 138 2.69 11.04 -5.55
CA ALA A 138 3.34 10.46 -4.38
C ALA A 138 3.45 11.49 -3.23
N ASN A 139 3.38 11.00 -2.00
CA ASN A 139 3.51 11.83 -0.80
C ASN A 139 4.00 10.97 0.38
N GLY A 140 4.83 11.54 1.27
CA GLY A 140 5.27 10.86 2.49
C GLY A 140 5.78 9.43 2.28
N PHE A 141 6.62 9.19 1.27
CA PHE A 141 7.17 7.87 0.92
C PHE A 141 6.16 6.87 0.34
N CYS A 142 4.90 7.28 0.18
CA CYS A 142 3.78 6.47 -0.30
C CYS A 142 3.45 6.81 -1.76
N TYR A 143 3.65 5.84 -2.66
CA TYR A 143 3.35 5.98 -4.09
C TYR A 143 1.93 5.57 -4.44
N LEU A 144 1.43 4.49 -3.84
CA LEU A 144 0.04 4.05 -3.99
C LEU A 144 -0.57 3.99 -2.59
N ASN A 145 -1.83 4.36 -2.44
CA ASN A 145 -2.58 4.24 -1.19
C ASN A 145 -3.33 2.91 -1.13
N ASP A 146 -2.71 1.89 -0.54
CA ASP A 146 -3.33 0.55 -0.44
C ASP A 146 -4.54 0.52 0.50
N VAL A 147 -4.55 1.37 1.52
CA VAL A 147 -5.65 1.48 2.50
C VAL A 147 -6.92 1.96 1.80
N VAL A 148 -6.84 3.04 1.02
CA VAL A 148 -7.98 3.55 0.26
C VAL A 148 -8.51 2.51 -0.73
N LEU A 149 -7.61 1.82 -1.43
CA LEU A 149 -7.99 0.75 -2.35
C LEU A 149 -8.70 -0.40 -1.62
N GLY A 150 -8.19 -0.84 -0.47
CA GLY A 150 -8.80 -1.87 0.36
C GLY A 150 -10.20 -1.50 0.86
N ILE A 151 -10.37 -0.28 1.40
CA ILE A 151 -11.68 0.21 1.86
C ILE A 151 -12.66 0.29 0.69
N LYS A 152 -12.25 0.80 -0.48
CA LYS A 152 -13.11 0.84 -1.68
C LYS A 152 -13.49 -0.57 -2.18
N VAL A 153 -12.62 -1.56 -2.05
CA VAL A 153 -12.95 -2.97 -2.33
C VAL A 153 -14.02 -3.49 -1.36
N LEU A 154 -13.90 -3.22 -0.05
CA LEU A 154 -14.92 -3.58 0.93
C LEU A 154 -16.27 -2.92 0.63
N GLN A 155 -16.27 -1.62 0.28
CA GLN A 155 -17.48 -0.89 -0.11
C GLN A 155 -18.13 -1.50 -1.37
N ARG A 156 -17.33 -1.83 -2.39
CA ARG A 156 -17.81 -2.51 -3.62
C ARG A 156 -18.40 -3.89 -3.33
N ALA A 157 -17.91 -4.57 -2.30
CA ALA A 157 -18.49 -5.83 -1.81
C ALA A 157 -19.74 -5.63 -0.94
N GLY A 158 -20.23 -4.40 -0.78
CA GLY A 158 -21.47 -4.07 -0.10
C GLY A 158 -21.34 -3.75 1.39
N LEU A 159 -20.12 -3.66 1.93
CA LEU A 159 -19.92 -3.27 3.33
C LEU A 159 -20.19 -1.77 3.50
N LYS A 160 -21.10 -1.44 4.41
CA LYS A 160 -21.60 -0.06 4.62
C LYS A 160 -21.06 0.63 5.87
N ARG A 161 -20.36 -0.11 6.74
CA ARG A 161 -19.81 0.40 8.00
C ARG A 161 -18.40 -0.12 8.17
N ILE A 162 -17.43 0.74 7.89
CA ILE A 162 -16.02 0.43 7.94
C ILE A 162 -15.39 1.39 8.95
N VAL A 163 -14.59 0.87 9.87
CA VAL A 163 -13.76 1.69 10.76
C VAL A 163 -12.31 1.51 10.31
N TYR A 164 -11.64 2.61 10.02
CA TYR A 164 -10.19 2.66 9.82
C TYR A 164 -9.55 3.26 11.06
N ILE A 165 -8.64 2.49 11.67
CA ILE A 165 -7.88 2.91 12.84
C ILE A 165 -6.43 3.03 12.39
N ASP A 166 -5.90 4.25 12.45
CA ASP A 166 -4.51 4.57 12.15
C ASP A 166 -3.77 4.87 13.46
N LEU A 167 -2.69 4.11 13.69
CA LEU A 167 -1.80 4.23 14.84
C LEU A 167 -0.38 4.61 14.42
N ASP A 168 -0.17 4.98 13.15
CA ASP A 168 1.08 5.59 12.73
C ASP A 168 1.24 6.95 13.43
N ALA A 169 2.48 7.32 13.72
CA ALA A 169 2.78 8.59 14.39
C ALA A 169 2.47 9.81 13.50
N HIS A 170 2.29 9.62 12.19
CA HIS A 170 1.91 10.67 11.24
C HIS A 170 0.42 10.60 10.90
N HIS A 171 -0.16 11.76 10.60
CA HIS A 171 -1.55 11.85 10.13
C HIS A 171 -1.75 11.11 8.80
N CYS A 172 -2.85 10.37 8.70
CA CYS A 172 -3.24 9.61 7.51
C CYS A 172 -3.90 10.48 6.43
N ASP A 173 -3.24 11.57 6.03
CA ASP A 173 -3.74 12.61 5.12
C ASP A 173 -4.37 12.08 3.82
N GLY A 174 -3.74 11.10 3.17
CA GLY A 174 -4.25 10.50 1.94
C GLY A 174 -5.53 9.68 2.15
N VAL A 175 -5.67 9.02 3.30
CA VAL A 175 -6.88 8.26 3.66
C VAL A 175 -8.00 9.21 4.09
N GLU A 176 -7.67 10.25 4.86
CA GLU A 176 -8.62 11.29 5.25
C GLU A 176 -9.20 12.00 4.02
N LEU A 177 -8.35 12.40 3.07
CA LEU A 177 -8.77 13.00 1.81
C LEU A 177 -9.78 12.12 1.06
N ALA A 178 -9.58 10.80 1.08
CA ALA A 178 -10.40 9.86 0.33
C ALA A 178 -11.81 9.66 0.90
N PHE A 179 -11.99 9.83 2.22
CA PHE A 179 -13.24 9.47 2.91
C PHE A 179 -13.82 10.57 3.79
N THR A 180 -13.27 11.79 3.75
CA THR A 180 -13.90 12.95 4.37
C THR A 180 -15.33 13.10 3.83
N GLY A 181 -16.31 13.08 4.74
CA GLY A 181 -17.73 13.18 4.40
C GLY A 181 -18.40 11.87 3.98
N ASP A 182 -17.68 10.74 3.92
CA ASP A 182 -18.29 9.42 3.66
C ASP A 182 -18.94 8.88 4.95
N PRO A 183 -20.28 8.74 5.02
CA PRO A 183 -20.96 8.26 6.22
C PRO A 183 -20.72 6.76 6.50
N GLY A 184 -20.19 6.02 5.52
CA GLY A 184 -19.89 4.59 5.63
C GLY A 184 -18.51 4.29 6.19
N VAL A 185 -17.65 5.30 6.35
CA VAL A 185 -16.26 5.15 6.83
C VAL A 185 -16.02 6.04 8.05
N ARG A 186 -15.67 5.41 9.18
CA ARG A 186 -15.20 6.12 10.37
C ARG A 186 -13.68 6.07 10.41
N LEU A 187 -13.06 7.23 10.31
CA LEU A 187 -11.62 7.44 10.48
C LEU A 187 -11.29 7.76 11.95
N ILE A 188 -10.31 7.07 12.50
CA ILE A 188 -9.71 7.34 13.81
C ILE A 188 -8.19 7.32 13.60
N SER A 189 -7.52 8.45 13.80
CA SER A 189 -6.06 8.55 13.71
C SER A 189 -5.53 9.24 14.97
N ILE A 190 -4.45 8.72 15.53
CA ILE A 190 -3.74 9.30 16.68
C ILE A 190 -2.30 9.50 16.25
N HIS A 191 -1.86 10.75 16.17
CA HIS A 191 -0.57 11.16 15.61
C HIS A 191 -0.02 12.38 16.34
N GLU A 192 1.24 12.72 16.07
CA GLU A 192 1.87 13.96 16.55
C GLU A 192 1.36 15.18 15.74
N GLU A 193 1.25 16.33 16.40
CA GLU A 193 0.97 17.64 15.78
C GLU A 193 2.26 18.41 15.46
#